data_AF-A0A1Y1Y887-F1
#
_entry.id   AF-A0A1Y1Y887-F1
#
_cell.length_a   1.000
_cell.length_b   1.000
_cell.length_c   1.000
_cell.angle_alpha   90.00
_cell.angle_beta   90.00
_cell.angle_gamma   90.00
#
_symmetry.space_group_name_H-M   'P 1'
#
loop_
_entity.id
_entity.type
_entity.pdbx_description
1 polymer ?
#
loop_
_entity_poly.entity_id
_entity_poly.type
_entity_poly.pdbx_seq_one_letter_code
_entity_poly.pdbx_strand_id
1 'polypeptide(L)'
;MLLNSTSQLRRAWLYNGAPLRRSPIQKLLSPLSLRNQTPQLLASRKYLSTESTSLDTTTSTLGQDTNLVGNNLGDSLDIVTTSSQDTLPFFIECTKTIFEAVHQGTALPWWATIISTTFLLRTVATFPIALYQQRSIGRMLALRPVVLSWGETLKQQIAKDSSRKKFSYEEYNNELQKQYRSKVKALYRQHRCQPIVSFLLPWVQMPLFITLSFTLRDMSGYPIPWLGLSGSNPISGFETGGLAWFTDLTSVDPTWTFPLAIGLTHLANTELNAYFMKQAPTLKQKAIQNIFRGISVFMIPVASQVPMGICLYWLSSSTYSLLQNIAFKVPAVRARLKIQHPEPKKF
;
A
#
# COMPACT_ATOMS: atom_id res chain seq x y z
N MET A 1 22.14 -25.80 -55.32
CA MET A 1 22.88 -24.56 -55.69
C MET A 1 22.14 -23.35 -55.12
N LEU A 2 22.01 -23.24 -53.79
CA LEU A 2 21.36 -22.12 -53.10
C LEU A 2 21.96 -22.01 -51.68
N LEU A 3 23.17 -21.46 -51.61
CA LEU A 3 23.83 -21.04 -50.36
C LEU A 3 24.49 -19.68 -50.64
N ASN A 4 23.70 -18.60 -50.68
CA ASN A 4 24.24 -17.23 -50.69
C ASN A 4 23.22 -16.12 -50.40
N SER A 5 22.43 -16.24 -49.33
CA SER A 5 21.54 -15.14 -48.90
C SER A 5 21.49 -14.93 -47.38
N THR A 6 22.62 -15.10 -46.70
CA THR A 6 22.74 -14.81 -45.25
C THR A 6 23.92 -13.89 -44.92
N SER A 7 24.70 -13.44 -45.92
CA SER A 7 25.89 -12.59 -45.73
C SER A 7 25.66 -11.09 -45.99
N GLN A 8 24.51 -10.70 -46.56
CA GLN A 8 24.19 -9.30 -46.88
C GLN A 8 23.48 -8.55 -45.73
N LEU A 9 22.81 -9.24 -44.80
CA LEU A 9 22.09 -8.60 -43.68
C LEU A 9 22.93 -8.42 -42.40
N ARG A 10 24.11 -9.05 -42.31
CA ARG A 10 25.05 -8.85 -41.19
C ARG A 10 26.03 -7.69 -41.40
N ARG A 11 26.13 -7.13 -42.60
CA ARG A 11 27.06 -6.01 -42.91
C ARG A 11 26.46 -4.62 -42.72
N ALA A 12 25.15 -4.50 -42.54
CA ALA A 12 24.50 -3.20 -42.27
C ALA A 12 24.58 -2.76 -40.79
N TRP A 13 25.11 -3.59 -39.89
CA TRP A 13 25.20 -3.28 -38.45
C TRP A 13 26.59 -2.79 -37.99
N LEU A 14 27.60 -2.80 -38.87
CA LEU A 14 29.00 -2.56 -38.48
C LEU A 14 29.64 -1.30 -39.09
N TYR A 15 28.88 -0.41 -39.72
CA TYR A 15 29.43 0.82 -40.32
C TYR A 15 28.61 2.08 -40.00
N ASN A 16 28.41 2.37 -38.71
CA ASN A 16 28.07 3.71 -38.23
C ASN A 16 28.64 3.96 -36.83
N GLY A 17 29.94 3.69 -36.68
CA GLY A 17 30.75 4.10 -35.54
C GLY A 17 31.56 5.34 -35.87
N ALA A 18 30.94 6.52 -35.80
CA ALA A 18 31.65 7.80 -35.75
C ALA A 18 31.04 8.67 -34.63
N PRO A 19 31.84 9.22 -33.70
CA PRO A 19 31.33 9.95 -32.56
C PRO A 19 30.79 11.31 -33.00
N LEU A 20 29.48 11.49 -32.89
CA LEU A 20 28.85 12.81 -33.02
C LEU A 20 29.38 13.73 -31.92
N ARG A 21 30.16 14.72 -32.38
CA ARG A 21 30.71 15.86 -31.66
C ARG A 21 29.65 16.49 -30.74
N ARG A 22 29.83 16.35 -29.42
CA ARG A 22 28.93 16.90 -28.41
C ARG A 22 28.89 18.42 -28.51
N SER A 23 27.70 18.99 -28.68
CA SER A 23 27.47 20.43 -28.67
C SER A 23 27.60 21.01 -27.24
N PRO A 24 28.00 22.28 -27.07
CA PRO A 24 28.41 22.84 -25.77
C PRO A 24 27.25 23.23 -24.84
N ILE A 25 26.09 22.57 -24.92
CA ILE A 25 24.88 22.93 -24.14
C ILE A 25 24.57 21.91 -23.02
N GLN A 26 25.27 20.77 -22.98
CA GLN A 26 25.11 19.76 -21.91
C GLN A 26 25.98 20.00 -20.66
N LYS A 27 26.69 21.13 -20.56
CA LYS A 27 27.46 21.51 -19.36
C LYS A 27 26.66 22.31 -18.32
N LEU A 28 25.37 22.58 -18.54
CA LEU A 28 24.59 23.46 -17.65
C LEU A 28 23.55 22.76 -16.76
N LEU A 29 23.56 21.43 -16.65
CA LEU A 29 22.65 20.69 -15.78
C LEU A 29 23.33 19.46 -15.16
N SER A 30 24.26 19.69 -14.23
CA SER A 30 24.65 18.71 -13.21
C SER A 30 24.19 19.23 -11.83
N PRO A 31 23.59 18.40 -10.97
CA PRO A 31 23.29 18.82 -9.60
C PRO A 31 24.58 18.98 -8.82
N LEU A 32 24.74 20.16 -8.23
CA LEU A 32 25.83 20.54 -7.35
C LEU A 32 25.92 19.57 -6.17
N SER A 33 27.15 19.10 -5.95
CA SER A 33 27.60 18.41 -4.75
C SER A 33 27.42 19.30 -3.53
N LEU A 34 26.71 18.82 -2.51
CA LEU A 34 26.85 19.31 -1.15
C LEU A 34 27.52 18.20 -0.34
N ARG A 35 28.83 18.33 -0.16
CA ARG A 35 29.64 17.57 0.79
C ARG A 35 30.32 18.56 1.72
N ASN A 36 30.14 18.30 3.02
CA ASN A 36 30.86 18.80 4.20
C ASN A 36 30.61 20.24 4.65
N GLN A 37 29.97 20.36 5.82
CA GLN A 37 30.50 21.13 6.95
C GLN A 37 29.82 20.65 8.25
N THR A 38 30.55 19.82 9.00
CA THR A 38 30.38 19.58 10.44
C THR A 38 31.39 20.47 11.17
N PRO A 39 30.99 21.16 12.25
CA PRO A 39 31.92 21.53 13.29
C PRO A 39 31.79 20.55 14.47
N GLN A 40 32.93 19.97 14.86
CA GLN A 40 33.14 19.39 16.17
C GLN A 40 33.26 20.54 17.19
N LEU A 41 32.53 20.48 18.30
CA LEU A 41 32.92 21.15 19.54
C LEU A 41 32.69 20.20 20.73
N LEU A 42 33.80 19.61 21.14
CA LEU A 42 34.31 19.46 22.50
C LEU A 42 33.32 19.24 23.66
N ALA A 43 33.48 18.04 24.22
CA ALA A 43 33.33 17.66 25.61
C ALA A 43 33.39 18.79 26.65
N SER A 44 32.51 18.71 27.65
CA SER A 44 32.85 18.48 29.05
C SER A 44 31.78 19.09 29.96
N ARG A 45 30.97 18.27 30.64
CA ARG A 45 30.68 18.52 32.05
C ARG A 45 30.27 17.25 32.80
N LYS A 46 31.15 16.97 33.75
CA LYS A 46 31.13 16.04 34.87
C LYS A 46 29.80 15.94 35.63
N TYR A 47 29.56 14.71 36.12
CA TYR A 47 29.10 14.33 37.46
C TYR A 47 27.99 15.15 38.12
N LEU A 48 26.87 14.49 38.39
CA LEU A 48 26.38 14.41 39.76
C LEU A 48 25.78 13.02 40.02
N SER A 49 26.32 12.37 41.04
CA SER A 49 25.77 11.28 41.83
C SER A 49 24.41 11.70 42.46
N THR A 50 23.59 10.88 43.10
CA THR A 50 23.83 9.75 44.03
C THR A 50 22.45 9.15 44.36
N GLU A 51 22.40 7.86 44.73
CA GLU A 51 21.55 7.25 45.80
C GLU A 51 20.02 7.46 45.81
N SER A 52 19.18 6.57 46.32
CA SER A 52 19.18 5.16 46.73
C SER A 52 17.75 4.90 47.25
N THR A 53 17.48 3.63 47.56
CA THR A 53 16.58 3.18 48.64
C THR A 53 15.20 2.65 48.25
N SER A 54 15.11 1.35 48.51
CA SER A 54 13.98 0.44 48.72
C SER A 54 12.83 0.96 49.58
N LEU A 55 11.63 0.42 49.35
CA LEU A 55 10.71 0.05 50.44
C LEU A 55 9.70 -1.01 49.94
N ASP A 56 9.88 -2.24 50.45
CA ASP A 56 8.82 -3.23 50.59
C ASP A 56 7.79 -2.73 51.60
N THR A 57 6.50 -3.11 51.46
CA THR A 57 5.68 -3.63 52.58
C THR A 57 4.35 -4.18 52.05
N THR A 58 4.14 -5.45 52.38
CA THR A 58 2.94 -6.27 52.39
C THR A 58 1.75 -5.66 53.15
N THR A 59 0.53 -5.84 52.64
CA THR A 59 -0.65 -6.08 53.49
C THR A 59 -1.65 -7.01 52.82
N SER A 60 -1.69 -8.24 53.30
CA SER A 60 -2.84 -9.15 53.27
C SER A 60 -3.83 -8.77 54.37
N THR A 61 -5.15 -8.81 54.11
CA THR A 61 -6.17 -9.67 54.77
C THR A 61 -7.60 -9.07 54.73
N LEU A 62 -8.54 -9.98 54.41
CA LEU A 62 -9.92 -10.16 54.88
C LEU A 62 -10.76 -8.96 55.38
N GLY A 63 -11.98 -8.85 54.81
CA GLY A 63 -13.12 -8.17 55.44
C GLY A 63 -14.43 -8.46 54.71
N GLN A 64 -15.40 -9.00 55.44
CA GLN A 64 -16.68 -9.59 55.04
C GLN A 64 -17.79 -8.62 54.57
N ASP A 65 -18.66 -9.17 53.72
CA ASP A 65 -20.13 -9.17 53.72
C ASP A 65 -20.99 -7.88 53.75
N THR A 66 -21.79 -7.78 52.68
CA THR A 66 -23.23 -7.38 52.63
C THR A 66 -23.65 -5.95 52.97
N ASN A 67 -24.31 -5.28 52.01
CA ASN A 67 -25.76 -4.98 52.07
C ASN A 67 -26.29 -4.28 50.80
N LEU A 68 -27.56 -4.56 50.53
CA LEU A 68 -28.34 -4.20 49.35
C LEU A 68 -29.01 -2.82 49.44
N VAL A 69 -29.36 -2.30 48.26
CA VAL A 69 -30.42 -1.32 47.91
C VAL A 69 -30.12 0.17 48.13
N GLY A 70 -30.04 0.91 47.02
CA GLY A 70 -30.32 2.35 47.03
C GLY A 70 -29.85 3.13 45.79
N ASN A 71 -30.74 3.23 44.80
CA ASN A 71 -30.91 4.37 43.89
C ASN A 71 -30.14 4.39 42.55
N ASN A 72 -30.88 4.02 41.51
CA ASN A 72 -30.73 4.43 40.12
C ASN A 72 -30.50 5.94 39.99
N LEU A 73 -29.56 6.35 39.12
CA LEU A 73 -29.61 7.55 38.23
C LEU A 73 -28.23 7.81 37.57
N GLY A 74 -27.57 6.75 37.07
CA GLY A 74 -26.31 6.85 36.30
C GLY A 74 -26.38 6.27 34.88
N ASP A 75 -27.32 5.36 34.60
CA ASP A 75 -27.34 4.52 33.39
C ASP A 75 -27.99 5.17 32.16
N SER A 76 -27.92 6.49 32.00
CA SER A 76 -28.51 7.16 30.84
C SER A 76 -27.72 8.37 30.34
N LEU A 77 -26.39 8.34 30.43
CA LEU A 77 -25.56 9.26 29.67
C LEU A 77 -24.14 8.76 29.36
N ASP A 78 -23.97 7.48 29.03
CA ASP A 78 -22.78 7.04 28.28
C ASP A 78 -23.01 7.26 26.78
N ILE A 79 -23.29 8.52 26.43
CA ILE A 79 -23.14 9.02 25.07
C ILE A 79 -21.63 9.11 24.82
N VAL A 80 -21.12 8.10 24.13
CA VAL A 80 -19.98 8.20 23.20
C VAL A 80 -18.84 9.08 23.71
N THR A 81 -18.16 8.62 24.76
CA THR A 81 -16.75 8.95 24.95
C THR A 81 -15.95 7.68 24.72
N THR A 82 -15.95 7.21 23.46
CA THR A 82 -15.07 6.11 23.06
C THR A 82 -13.65 6.62 23.15
N SER A 83 -12.96 6.21 24.20
CA SER A 83 -11.54 6.44 24.36
C SER A 83 -10.82 5.77 23.17
N SER A 84 -9.82 6.43 22.62
CA SER A 84 -9.03 5.96 21.46
C SER A 84 -8.29 4.63 21.72
N GLN A 85 -8.36 4.09 22.93
CA GLN A 85 -7.74 2.82 23.35
C GLN A 85 -8.62 1.60 23.09
N ASP A 86 -9.93 1.76 22.86
CA ASP A 86 -10.88 0.63 22.73
C ASP A 86 -11.26 0.28 21.28
N THR A 87 -10.79 1.05 20.30
CA THR A 87 -11.32 0.96 18.92
C THR A 87 -10.79 -0.26 18.15
N LEU A 88 -9.50 -0.60 18.31
CA LEU A 88 -8.90 -1.71 17.57
C LEU A 88 -9.35 -3.10 18.08
N PRO A 89 -9.44 -3.34 19.41
CA PRO A 89 -10.08 -4.55 19.94
C PRO A 89 -11.52 -4.74 19.45
N PHE A 90 -12.31 -3.66 19.38
CA PHE A 90 -13.68 -3.71 18.84
C PHE A 90 -13.73 -4.23 17.39
N PHE A 91 -12.85 -3.72 16.51
CA PHE A 91 -12.79 -4.18 15.12
C PHE A 91 -12.32 -5.64 15.00
N ILE A 92 -11.42 -6.08 15.87
CA ILE A 92 -10.98 -7.48 15.93
C ILE A 92 -12.17 -8.37 16.28
N GLU A 93 -12.93 -8.04 17.32
CA GLU A 93 -14.09 -8.81 17.74
C GLU A 93 -15.17 -8.84 16.64
N CYS A 94 -15.49 -7.70 16.04
CA CYS A 94 -16.45 -7.65 14.93
C CYS A 94 -16.03 -8.53 13.75
N THR A 95 -14.75 -8.51 13.37
CA THR A 95 -14.27 -9.35 12.27
C THR A 95 -14.22 -10.83 12.64
N LYS A 96 -13.95 -11.16 13.90
CA LYS A 96 -14.03 -12.53 14.43
C LYS A 96 -15.46 -13.06 14.31
N THR A 97 -16.45 -12.30 14.77
CA THR A 97 -17.87 -12.65 14.63
C THR A 97 -18.26 -12.85 13.17
N ILE A 98 -17.72 -12.06 12.23
CA ILE A 98 -17.97 -12.26 10.79
C ILE A 98 -17.40 -13.60 10.31
N PHE A 99 -16.17 -13.96 10.71
CA PHE A 99 -15.60 -15.27 10.35
C PHE A 99 -16.41 -16.42 10.91
N GLU A 100 -16.81 -16.35 12.18
CA GLU A 100 -17.65 -17.36 12.84
C GLU A 100 -19.03 -17.46 12.18
N ALA A 101 -19.67 -16.33 11.87
CA ALA A 101 -20.97 -16.31 11.22
C ALA A 101 -20.93 -16.92 9.81
N VAL A 102 -19.88 -16.64 9.02
CA VAL A 102 -19.70 -17.27 7.71
C VAL A 102 -19.44 -18.77 7.87
N HIS A 103 -18.58 -19.17 8.82
CA HIS A 103 -18.29 -20.58 9.08
C HIS A 103 -19.55 -21.36 9.48
N GLN A 104 -20.31 -20.85 10.45
CA GLN A 104 -21.54 -21.48 10.95
C GLN A 104 -22.66 -21.46 9.90
N GLY A 105 -22.82 -20.35 9.17
CA GLY A 105 -23.88 -20.20 8.18
C GLY A 105 -23.66 -20.98 6.88
N THR A 106 -22.41 -21.22 6.48
CA THR A 106 -22.08 -21.95 5.25
C THR A 106 -21.62 -23.38 5.48
N ALA A 107 -21.31 -23.75 6.73
CA ALA A 107 -20.70 -25.03 7.12
C ALA A 107 -19.41 -25.36 6.35
N LEU A 108 -18.70 -24.35 5.84
CA LEU A 108 -17.43 -24.53 5.14
C LEU A 108 -16.30 -24.83 6.13
N PRO A 109 -15.29 -25.64 5.75
CA PRO A 109 -14.08 -25.80 6.56
C PRO A 109 -13.34 -24.46 6.70
N TRP A 110 -12.59 -24.29 7.79
CA TRP A 110 -11.97 -23.01 8.14
C TRP A 110 -11.06 -22.44 7.03
N TRP A 111 -10.30 -23.26 6.30
CA TRP A 111 -9.51 -22.77 5.16
C TRP A 111 -10.37 -22.08 4.09
N ALA A 112 -11.55 -22.62 3.79
CA ALA A 112 -12.47 -22.07 2.80
C ALA A 112 -13.22 -20.85 3.35
N THR A 113 -13.57 -20.86 4.65
CA THR A 113 -14.10 -19.68 5.35
C THR A 113 -13.12 -18.52 5.26
N ILE A 114 -11.83 -18.75 5.52
CA ILE A 114 -10.81 -17.70 5.47
C ILE A 114 -10.75 -17.07 4.08
N ILE A 115 -10.67 -17.89 3.03
CA ILE A 115 -10.61 -17.42 1.63
C ILE A 115 -11.89 -16.66 1.27
N SER A 116 -13.05 -17.25 1.51
CA SER A 116 -14.36 -16.67 1.11
C SER A 116 -14.66 -15.36 1.84
N THR A 117 -14.48 -15.30 3.16
CA THR A 117 -14.65 -14.08 3.95
C THR A 117 -13.67 -12.99 3.52
N THR A 118 -12.43 -13.35 3.18
CA THR A 118 -11.46 -12.40 2.62
C THR A 118 -11.97 -11.78 1.33
N PHE A 119 -12.43 -12.61 0.37
CA PHE A 119 -12.97 -12.12 -0.89
C PHE A 119 -14.22 -11.27 -0.67
N LEU A 120 -15.11 -11.67 0.23
CA LEU A 120 -16.32 -10.93 0.59
C LEU A 120 -15.98 -9.53 1.13
N LEU A 121 -15.15 -9.46 2.18
CA LEU A 121 -14.76 -8.20 2.80
C LEU A 121 -14.02 -7.28 1.82
N ARG A 122 -13.13 -7.84 1.00
CA ARG A 122 -12.46 -7.05 -0.04
C ARG A 122 -13.43 -6.53 -1.10
N THR A 123 -14.41 -7.33 -1.50
CA THR A 123 -15.43 -6.93 -2.48
C THR A 123 -16.35 -5.85 -1.92
N VAL A 124 -16.73 -5.94 -0.65
CA VAL A 124 -17.62 -4.93 -0.02
C VAL A 124 -16.86 -3.65 0.32
N ALA A 125 -15.72 -3.77 1.01
CA ALA A 125 -15.01 -2.60 1.56
C ALA A 125 -14.08 -1.92 0.54
N THR A 126 -13.38 -2.68 -0.30
CA THR A 126 -12.28 -2.13 -1.12
C THR A 126 -12.63 -1.98 -2.60
N PHE A 127 -13.46 -2.86 -3.16
CA PHE A 127 -13.77 -2.84 -4.60
C PHE A 127 -14.49 -1.57 -5.09
N PRO A 128 -15.50 -0.99 -4.40
CA PRO A 128 -16.17 0.22 -4.87
C PRO A 128 -15.19 1.40 -4.94
N ILE A 129 -14.30 1.49 -3.95
CA ILE A 129 -13.25 2.50 -3.87
C ILE A 129 -12.23 2.28 -5.00
N ALA A 130 -11.77 1.04 -5.20
CA ALA A 130 -10.85 0.69 -6.27
C ALA A 130 -11.45 1.02 -7.66
N LEU A 131 -12.74 0.75 -7.86
CA LEU A 131 -13.44 1.11 -9.09
C LEU A 131 -13.49 2.62 -9.30
N TYR A 132 -13.83 3.39 -8.26
CA TYR A 132 -13.82 4.85 -8.32
C TYR A 132 -12.42 5.40 -8.61
N GLN A 133 -11.40 4.83 -7.97
CA GLN A 133 -9.99 5.13 -8.20
C GLN A 133 -9.59 4.91 -9.66
N GLN A 134 -9.92 3.75 -10.23
CA GLN A 134 -9.61 3.41 -11.63
C GLN A 134 -10.33 4.33 -12.63
N ARG A 135 -11.58 4.71 -12.36
CA ARG A 135 -12.32 5.70 -13.18
C ARG A 135 -11.67 7.08 -13.12
N SER A 136 -11.15 7.50 -11.97
CA SER A 136 -10.41 8.77 -11.83
C SER A 136 -9.09 8.72 -12.60
N ILE A 137 -8.31 7.64 -12.45
CA ILE A 137 -7.03 7.46 -13.15
C ILE A 137 -7.25 7.40 -14.68
N GLY A 138 -8.28 6.69 -15.14
CA GLY A 138 -8.61 6.62 -16.57
C GLY A 138 -8.84 8.00 -17.18
N ARG A 139 -9.59 8.87 -16.50
CA ARG A 139 -9.81 10.25 -16.94
C ARG A 139 -8.54 11.10 -16.92
N MET A 140 -7.69 10.94 -15.91
CA MET A 140 -6.39 11.63 -15.87
C MET A 140 -5.50 11.23 -17.04
N LEU A 141 -5.49 9.93 -17.40
CA LEU A 141 -4.72 9.44 -18.55
C LEU A 141 -5.25 10.00 -19.87
N ALA A 142 -6.58 10.14 -20.02
CA ALA A 142 -7.20 10.74 -21.20
C ALA A 142 -6.89 12.25 -21.34
N LEU A 143 -6.79 12.99 -20.23
CA LEU A 143 -6.46 14.43 -20.22
C LEU A 143 -4.97 14.72 -20.37
N ARG A 144 -4.11 13.72 -20.17
CA ARG A 144 -2.66 13.89 -20.25
C ARG A 144 -2.15 14.57 -21.52
N PRO A 145 -2.56 14.19 -22.76
CA PRO A 145 -2.09 14.88 -23.96
C PRO A 145 -2.44 16.38 -23.94
N VAL A 146 -3.60 16.75 -23.42
CA VAL A 146 -4.03 18.15 -23.26
C VAL A 146 -3.12 18.87 -22.26
N VAL A 147 -2.82 18.24 -21.12
CA VAL A 147 -1.88 18.81 -20.13
C VAL A 147 -0.50 19.06 -20.73
N LEU A 148 0.00 18.13 -21.55
CA LEU A 148 1.31 18.25 -22.20
C LEU A 148 1.35 19.39 -23.22
N SER A 149 0.34 19.50 -24.10
CA SER A 149 0.29 20.58 -25.09
C SER A 149 0.17 21.96 -24.45
N TRP A 150 -0.68 22.10 -23.42
CA TRP A 150 -0.82 23.33 -22.65
C TRP A 150 0.45 23.70 -21.91
N GLY A 151 1.20 22.71 -21.41
CA GLY A 151 2.47 22.93 -20.73
C GLY A 151 3.51 23.63 -21.61
N GLU A 152 3.57 23.27 -22.90
CA GLU A 152 4.47 23.92 -23.86
C GLU A 152 4.02 25.35 -24.19
N THR A 153 2.72 25.58 -24.39
CA THR A 153 2.20 26.94 -24.62
C THR A 153 2.43 27.85 -23.42
N LEU A 154 2.25 27.34 -22.20
CA LEU A 154 2.45 28.10 -20.97
C LEU A 154 3.91 28.53 -20.79
N LYS A 155 4.87 27.65 -21.10
CA LYS A 155 6.31 28.00 -21.11
C LYS A 155 6.58 29.18 -22.04
N GLN A 156 6.03 29.16 -23.24
CA GLN A 156 6.23 30.25 -24.22
C GLN A 156 5.61 31.57 -23.75
N GLN A 157 4.43 31.54 -23.12
CA GLN A 157 3.78 32.73 -22.58
C GLN A 157 4.60 33.34 -21.44
N ILE A 158 5.01 32.53 -20.46
CA ILE A 158 5.77 33.00 -19.31
C ILE A 158 7.17 33.44 -19.72
N ALA A 159 7.79 32.82 -20.73
CA ALA A 159 9.08 33.27 -21.26
C ALA A 159 8.99 34.68 -21.87
N LYS A 160 7.91 34.99 -22.61
CA LYS A 160 7.66 36.33 -23.13
C LYS A 160 7.40 37.34 -22.01
N ASP A 161 6.64 36.97 -20.99
CA ASP A 161 6.36 37.84 -19.85
C ASP A 161 7.60 38.07 -18.97
N SER A 162 8.44 37.06 -18.80
CA SER A 162 9.69 37.18 -18.04
C SER A 162 10.68 38.11 -18.72
N SER A 163 10.76 38.11 -20.06
CA SER A 163 11.60 39.07 -20.79
C SER A 163 11.10 40.51 -20.64
N ARG A 164 9.78 40.72 -20.57
CA ARG A 164 9.20 42.06 -20.35
C ARG A 164 9.40 42.56 -18.92
N LYS A 165 9.19 41.69 -17.94
CA LYS A 165 9.28 42.03 -16.50
C LYS A 165 10.68 41.85 -15.90
N LYS A 166 11.65 41.40 -16.71
CA LYS A 166 13.04 41.12 -16.32
C LYS A 166 13.14 40.18 -15.10
N PHE A 167 12.38 39.10 -15.11
CA PHE A 167 12.45 38.10 -14.03
C PHE A 167 13.84 37.47 -13.94
N SER A 168 14.27 37.19 -12.70
CA SER A 168 15.37 36.26 -12.45
C SER A 168 15.01 34.85 -12.93
N TYR A 169 16.02 34.03 -13.20
CA TYR A 169 15.82 32.62 -13.59
C TYR A 169 15.01 31.84 -12.54
N GLU A 170 15.21 32.15 -11.26
CA GLU A 170 14.48 31.52 -10.17
C GLU A 170 13.00 31.93 -10.13
N GLU A 171 12.73 33.22 -10.33
CA GLU A 171 11.36 33.77 -10.40
C GLU A 171 10.60 33.20 -11.60
N TYR A 172 11.25 33.11 -12.76
CA TYR A 172 10.69 32.47 -13.95
C TYR A 172 10.27 31.03 -13.66
N ASN A 173 11.16 30.23 -13.05
CA ASN A 173 10.86 28.83 -12.74
C ASN A 173 9.74 28.69 -11.71
N ASN A 174 9.75 29.53 -10.67
CA ASN A 174 8.72 29.54 -9.64
C ASN A 174 7.34 29.91 -10.22
N GLU A 175 7.27 30.95 -11.05
CA GLU A 175 6.02 31.37 -11.68
C GLU A 175 5.52 30.33 -12.70
N LEU A 176 6.42 29.74 -13.50
CA LEU A 176 6.10 28.65 -14.40
C LEU A 176 5.49 27.46 -13.65
N GLN A 177 6.14 27.01 -12.58
CA GLN A 177 5.64 25.89 -11.77
C GLN A 177 4.30 26.23 -11.10
N LYS A 178 4.15 27.45 -10.57
CA LYS A 178 2.92 27.91 -9.92
C LYS A 178 1.74 27.94 -10.89
N GLN A 179 1.91 28.58 -12.05
CA GLN A 179 0.88 28.66 -13.10
C GLN A 179 0.55 27.27 -13.65
N TYR A 180 1.57 26.44 -13.89
CA TYR A 180 1.39 25.08 -14.37
C TYR A 180 0.55 24.25 -13.39
N ARG A 181 0.91 24.25 -12.09
CA ARG A 181 0.17 23.53 -11.05
C ARG A 181 -1.27 24.04 -10.91
N SER A 182 -1.47 25.35 -10.94
CA SER A 182 -2.80 25.96 -10.83
C SER A 182 -3.71 25.54 -11.99
N LYS A 183 -3.20 25.62 -13.23
CA LYS A 183 -3.94 25.24 -14.44
C LYS A 183 -4.25 23.74 -14.47
N VAL A 184 -3.28 22.88 -14.15
CA VAL A 184 -3.50 21.42 -14.06
C VAL A 184 -4.58 21.11 -13.01
N LYS A 185 -4.51 21.74 -11.83
CA LYS A 185 -5.51 21.57 -10.76
C LYS A 185 -6.91 22.02 -11.21
N ALA A 186 -7.01 23.16 -11.91
CA ALA A 186 -8.27 23.67 -12.44
C ALA A 186 -8.89 22.72 -13.48
N LEU A 187 -8.08 22.25 -14.43
CA LEU A 187 -8.50 21.29 -15.47
C LEU A 187 -9.00 19.98 -14.84
N TYR A 188 -8.24 19.45 -13.90
CA TYR A 188 -8.60 18.25 -13.15
C TYR A 188 -9.89 18.44 -12.33
N ARG A 189 -10.10 19.61 -11.73
CA ARG A 189 -11.37 19.94 -11.05
C ARG A 189 -12.54 19.99 -12.02
N GLN A 190 -12.37 20.60 -13.19
CA GLN A 190 -13.40 20.72 -14.23
C GLN A 190 -13.85 19.34 -14.75
N HIS A 191 -12.92 18.42 -14.95
CA HIS A 191 -13.23 17.05 -15.39
C HIS A 191 -13.53 16.08 -14.23
N ARG A 192 -13.69 16.58 -12.99
CA ARG A 192 -13.94 15.79 -11.76
C ARG A 192 -12.91 14.69 -11.51
N CYS A 193 -11.64 14.95 -11.83
CA CYS A 193 -10.51 14.03 -11.70
C CYS A 193 -9.59 14.51 -10.60
N GLN A 194 -9.70 13.97 -9.39
CA GLN A 194 -8.84 14.41 -8.29
C GLN A 194 -7.68 13.41 -8.09
N PRO A 195 -6.42 13.87 -8.08
CA PRO A 195 -5.27 13.00 -7.81
C PRO A 195 -5.35 12.33 -6.44
N ILE A 196 -5.96 12.99 -5.43
CA ILE A 196 -6.07 12.47 -4.06
C ILE A 196 -6.85 11.16 -3.98
N VAL A 197 -7.82 10.97 -4.88
CA VAL A 197 -8.58 9.71 -4.99
C VAL A 197 -7.65 8.55 -5.32
N SER A 198 -6.55 8.79 -6.05
CA SER A 198 -5.54 7.78 -6.37
C SER A 198 -4.79 7.27 -5.15
N PHE A 199 -4.83 8.00 -4.03
CA PHE A 199 -4.18 7.63 -2.77
C PHE A 199 -5.15 7.10 -1.71
N LEU A 200 -6.46 7.08 -1.98
CA LEU A 200 -7.47 6.69 -0.99
C LEU A 200 -7.46 5.20 -0.67
N LEU A 201 -7.17 4.34 -1.66
CA LEU A 201 -7.29 2.90 -1.49
C LEU A 201 -6.38 2.33 -0.38
N PRO A 202 -5.08 2.68 -0.29
CA PRO A 202 -4.23 2.25 0.81
C PRO A 202 -4.77 2.60 2.21
N TRP A 203 -5.43 3.75 2.37
CA TRP A 203 -5.96 4.18 3.67
C TRP A 203 -7.11 3.33 4.18
N VAL A 204 -7.88 2.68 3.30
CA VAL A 204 -8.94 1.74 3.69
C VAL A 204 -8.41 0.31 3.71
N GLN A 205 -7.52 -0.02 2.78
CA GLN A 205 -6.94 -1.35 2.66
C GLN A 205 -6.01 -1.71 3.83
N MET A 206 -5.17 -0.78 4.30
CA MET A 206 -4.20 -1.07 5.36
C MET A 206 -4.87 -1.36 6.70
N PRO A 207 -5.85 -0.57 7.20
CA PRO A 207 -6.56 -0.91 8.42
C PRO A 207 -7.28 -2.25 8.33
N LEU A 208 -8.03 -2.50 7.24
CA LEU A 208 -8.69 -3.79 7.02
C LEU A 208 -7.68 -4.94 7.03
N PHE A 209 -6.51 -4.73 6.42
CA PHE A 209 -5.47 -5.75 6.37
C PHE A 209 -4.89 -6.08 7.74
N ILE A 210 -4.61 -5.04 8.53
CA ILE A 210 -4.07 -5.16 9.88
C ILE A 210 -5.09 -5.83 10.80
N THR A 211 -6.35 -5.36 10.78
CA THR A 211 -7.43 -5.95 11.59
C THR A 211 -7.59 -7.43 11.30
N LEU A 212 -7.75 -7.83 10.04
CA LEU A 212 -7.93 -9.26 9.70
C LEU A 212 -6.71 -10.12 10.06
N SER A 213 -5.50 -9.57 9.96
CA SER A 213 -4.28 -10.28 10.39
C SER A 213 -4.27 -10.51 11.90
N PHE A 214 -4.68 -9.51 12.68
CA PHE A 214 -4.76 -9.61 14.13
C PHE A 214 -5.89 -10.53 14.58
N THR A 215 -7.05 -10.47 13.93
CA THR A 215 -8.16 -11.39 14.19
C THR A 215 -7.77 -12.83 13.96
N LEU A 216 -7.13 -13.15 12.82
CA LEU A 216 -6.68 -14.52 12.57
C LEU A 216 -5.54 -14.96 13.49
N ARG A 217 -4.73 -14.02 13.98
CA ARG A 217 -3.70 -14.28 15.00
C ARG A 217 -4.34 -14.64 16.35
N ASP A 218 -5.33 -13.88 16.79
CA ASP A 218 -6.11 -14.17 18.00
C ASP A 218 -6.84 -15.51 17.89
N MET A 219 -7.52 -15.76 16.77
CA MET A 219 -8.21 -17.04 16.51
C MET A 219 -7.25 -18.25 16.49
N SER A 220 -5.98 -18.03 16.15
CA SER A 220 -4.94 -19.07 16.19
C SER A 220 -4.32 -19.25 17.58
N GLY A 221 -4.77 -18.49 18.58
CA GLY A 221 -4.31 -18.55 19.96
C GLY A 221 -2.99 -17.84 20.26
N TYR A 222 -2.54 -16.95 19.37
CA TYR A 222 -1.29 -16.20 19.57
C TYR A 222 -1.55 -14.84 20.22
N PRO A 223 -0.78 -14.47 21.26
CA PRO A 223 -0.96 -13.17 21.92
C PRO A 223 -0.63 -12.01 20.98
N ILE A 224 -1.23 -10.86 21.30
CA ILE A 224 -0.96 -9.56 20.66
C ILE A 224 -0.52 -8.59 21.76
N PRO A 225 0.74 -8.69 22.25
CA PRO A 225 1.17 -8.02 23.48
C PRO A 225 1.00 -6.50 23.45
N TRP A 226 1.19 -5.89 22.28
CA TRP A 226 1.08 -4.43 22.11
C TRP A 226 -0.38 -3.92 22.11
N LEU A 227 -1.37 -4.81 22.05
CA LEU A 227 -2.79 -4.47 22.21
C LEU A 227 -3.33 -4.83 23.61
N GLY A 228 -2.51 -5.41 24.50
CA GLY A 228 -2.99 -5.92 25.79
C GLY A 228 -3.92 -7.13 25.67
N LEU A 229 -4.01 -7.75 24.48
CA LEU A 229 -4.77 -8.97 24.25
C LEU A 229 -3.88 -10.18 24.57
N SER A 230 -4.19 -10.83 25.69
CA SER A 230 -3.61 -12.11 26.08
C SER A 230 -4.06 -13.18 25.09
N GLY A 231 -3.13 -14.05 24.67
CA GLY A 231 -3.44 -15.16 23.76
C GLY A 231 -4.54 -16.01 24.35
N SER A 232 -5.67 -16.09 23.64
CA SER A 232 -6.75 -17.01 23.95
C SER A 232 -6.37 -18.41 23.46
N ASN A 233 -7.11 -19.45 23.87
CA ASN A 233 -6.94 -20.75 23.23
C ASN A 233 -7.38 -20.66 21.75
N PRO A 234 -6.76 -21.42 20.83
CA PRO A 234 -7.22 -21.48 19.46
C PRO A 234 -8.72 -21.77 19.39
N ILE A 235 -9.40 -21.12 18.44
CA ILE A 235 -10.83 -21.36 18.25
C ILE A 235 -11.07 -22.81 17.79
N SER A 236 -12.21 -23.36 18.21
CA SER A 236 -12.57 -24.75 17.88
C SER A 236 -12.50 -25.02 16.38
N GLY A 237 -11.81 -26.10 16.03
CA GLY A 237 -11.65 -26.56 14.65
C GLY A 237 -10.50 -25.92 13.87
N PHE A 238 -9.76 -24.92 14.38
CA PHE A 238 -8.60 -24.38 13.66
C PHE A 238 -7.46 -25.39 13.48
N GLU A 239 -7.24 -26.26 14.46
CA GLU A 239 -6.19 -27.30 14.43
C GLU A 239 -6.44 -28.39 13.37
N THR A 240 -7.68 -28.55 12.92
CA THR A 240 -8.08 -29.57 11.93
C THR A 240 -8.78 -28.99 10.69
N GLY A 241 -8.95 -27.67 10.65
CA GLY A 241 -9.78 -26.96 9.68
C GLY A 241 -9.07 -26.59 8.38
N GLY A 242 -7.83 -27.03 8.20
CA GLY A 242 -7.02 -26.85 7.01
C GLY A 242 -7.32 -27.87 5.90
N LEU A 243 -6.40 -27.99 4.92
CA LEU A 243 -6.57 -28.87 3.76
C LEU A 243 -5.27 -29.61 3.43
N ALA A 244 -5.40 -30.88 3.00
CA ALA A 244 -4.29 -31.69 2.50
C ALA A 244 -3.07 -31.72 3.45
N TRP A 245 -1.97 -31.03 3.10
CA TRP A 245 -0.72 -31.02 3.88
C TRP A 245 -0.63 -29.90 4.92
N PHE A 246 -1.66 -29.05 5.04
CA PHE A 246 -1.72 -27.94 6.00
C PHE A 246 -2.99 -28.03 6.87
N THR A 247 -3.21 -29.15 7.55
CA THR A 247 -4.43 -29.38 8.36
C THR A 247 -4.57 -28.44 9.56
N ASP A 248 -3.45 -28.14 10.21
CA ASP A 248 -3.40 -27.26 11.37
C ASP A 248 -3.17 -25.80 10.96
N LEU A 249 -4.20 -24.97 11.15
CA LEU A 249 -4.16 -23.55 10.81
C LEU A 249 -3.42 -22.69 11.85
N THR A 250 -3.17 -23.24 13.04
CA THR A 250 -2.49 -22.55 14.15
C THR A 250 -0.97 -22.65 14.02
N SER A 251 -0.47 -23.74 13.44
CA SER A 251 0.96 -23.95 13.20
C SER A 251 1.52 -23.09 12.05
N VAL A 252 2.84 -22.91 12.04
CA VAL A 252 3.57 -22.28 10.92
C VAL A 252 3.73 -23.26 9.75
N ASP A 253 3.92 -22.77 8.53
CA ASP A 253 4.15 -23.62 7.35
C ASP A 253 5.53 -24.32 7.40
N PRO A 254 5.60 -25.65 7.60
CA PRO A 254 6.88 -26.36 7.61
C PRO A 254 7.51 -26.48 6.21
N THR A 255 6.71 -26.35 5.14
CA THR A 255 7.14 -26.57 3.75
C THR A 255 7.65 -25.31 3.06
N TRP A 256 7.45 -24.13 3.66
CA TRP A 256 7.74 -22.82 3.08
C TRP A 256 6.97 -22.51 1.77
N THR A 257 5.99 -23.34 1.42
CA THR A 257 5.19 -23.18 0.19
C THR A 257 4.38 -21.90 0.22
N PHE A 258 3.66 -21.63 1.31
CA PHE A 258 2.83 -20.44 1.47
C PHE A 258 3.66 -19.14 1.55
N PRO A 259 4.72 -19.06 2.38
CA PRO A 259 5.62 -17.91 2.40
C PRO A 259 6.17 -17.56 1.01
N LEU A 260 6.64 -18.56 0.25
CA LEU A 260 7.12 -18.36 -1.12
C LEU A 260 6.01 -17.90 -2.06
N ALA A 261 4.83 -18.53 -2.00
CA ALA A 261 3.68 -18.15 -2.83
C ALA A 261 3.22 -16.70 -2.56
N ILE A 262 3.22 -16.26 -1.30
CA ILE A 262 2.91 -14.89 -0.91
C ILE A 262 3.92 -13.91 -1.52
N GLY A 263 5.22 -14.18 -1.36
CA GLY A 263 6.29 -13.35 -1.92
C GLY A 263 6.21 -13.25 -3.45
N LEU A 264 5.99 -14.38 -4.13
CA LEU A 264 5.81 -14.41 -5.59
C LEU A 264 4.56 -13.66 -6.04
N THR A 265 3.44 -13.79 -5.32
CA THR A 265 2.19 -13.09 -5.67
C THR A 265 2.31 -11.58 -5.44
N HIS A 266 3.04 -11.14 -4.41
CA HIS A 266 3.35 -9.72 -4.21
C HIS A 266 4.29 -9.16 -5.29
N LEU A 267 5.29 -9.94 -5.68
CA LEU A 267 6.18 -9.59 -6.79
C LEU A 267 5.39 -9.48 -8.10
N ALA A 268 4.52 -10.45 -8.39
CA ALA A 268 3.65 -10.43 -9.56
C ALA A 268 2.73 -9.20 -9.57
N ASN A 269 2.12 -8.84 -8.44
CA ASN A 269 1.34 -7.60 -8.32
C ASN A 269 2.19 -6.36 -8.63
N THR A 270 3.43 -6.31 -8.13
CA THR A 270 4.34 -5.18 -8.34
C THR A 270 4.76 -5.06 -9.81
N GLU A 271 5.19 -6.17 -10.43
CA GLU A 271 5.57 -6.22 -11.84
C GLU A 271 4.40 -5.89 -12.75
N LEU A 272 3.22 -6.42 -12.45
CA LEU A 272 2.03 -6.16 -13.24
C LEU A 272 1.64 -4.67 -13.20
N ASN A 273 1.71 -4.04 -12.03
CA ASN A 273 1.49 -2.60 -11.91
C ASN A 273 2.57 -1.78 -12.64
N ALA A 274 3.84 -2.18 -12.57
CA ALA A 274 4.92 -1.54 -13.31
C ALA A 274 4.75 -1.67 -14.83
N TYR A 275 4.41 -2.88 -15.31
CA TYR A 275 4.14 -3.16 -16.72
C TYR A 275 3.00 -2.31 -17.27
N PHE A 276 1.94 -2.10 -16.49
CA PHE A 276 0.80 -1.29 -16.91
C PHE A 276 1.05 0.22 -16.89
N MET A 277 2.16 0.68 -16.32
CA MET A 277 2.60 2.06 -16.48
C MET A 277 3.18 2.23 -17.89
N LYS A 278 2.35 2.65 -18.85
CA LYS A 278 2.75 2.93 -20.25
C LYS A 278 3.79 4.06 -20.41
N GLN A 279 4.29 4.65 -19.32
CA GLN A 279 5.18 5.79 -19.33
C GLN A 279 6.53 5.38 -18.77
N ALA A 280 7.61 5.95 -19.33
CA ALA A 280 8.93 5.82 -18.72
C ALA A 280 8.85 6.28 -17.25
N PRO A 281 9.10 5.39 -16.28
CA PRO A 281 8.97 5.74 -14.88
C PRO A 281 10.03 6.75 -14.49
N THR A 282 9.63 7.75 -13.72
CA THR A 282 10.55 8.70 -13.08
C THR A 282 11.51 7.96 -12.13
N LEU A 283 12.65 8.56 -11.79
CA LEU A 283 13.59 7.97 -10.83
C LEU A 283 12.92 7.62 -9.50
N LYS A 284 12.02 8.49 -9.01
CA LYS A 284 11.22 8.24 -7.80
C LYS A 284 10.30 7.03 -7.96
N GLN A 285 9.62 6.90 -9.10
CA GLN A 285 8.76 5.74 -9.38
C GLN A 285 9.57 4.44 -9.48
N LYS A 286 10.75 4.47 -10.12
CA LYS A 286 11.66 3.31 -10.15
C LYS A 286 12.12 2.92 -8.75
N ALA A 287 12.50 3.90 -7.92
CA ALA A 287 12.88 3.65 -6.53
C ALA A 287 11.73 3.02 -5.74
N ILE A 288 10.51 3.55 -5.86
CA ILE A 288 9.31 3.00 -5.22
C ILE A 288 9.03 1.57 -5.69
N GLN A 289 9.14 1.28 -6.99
CA GLN A 289 8.95 -0.08 -7.53
C GLN A 289 9.99 -1.05 -6.97
N ASN A 290 11.26 -0.65 -6.90
CA ASN A 290 12.33 -1.47 -6.33
C ASN A 290 12.14 -1.70 -4.82
N ILE A 291 11.61 -0.71 -4.08
CA ILE A 291 11.24 -0.88 -2.67
C ILE A 291 10.13 -1.94 -2.55
N PHE A 292 9.07 -1.88 -3.36
CA PHE A 292 8.01 -2.89 -3.32
C PHE A 292 8.49 -4.29 -3.71
N ARG A 293 9.42 -4.41 -4.66
CA ARG A 293 10.11 -5.67 -4.97
C ARG A 293 10.88 -6.20 -3.76
N GLY A 294 11.64 -5.33 -3.10
CA GLY A 294 12.35 -5.66 -1.86
C GLY A 294 11.40 -6.12 -0.75
N ILE A 295 10.29 -5.41 -0.54
CA ILE A 295 9.24 -5.79 0.44
C ILE A 295 8.65 -7.16 0.09
N SER A 296 8.42 -7.45 -1.20
CA SER A 296 7.86 -8.73 -1.63
C SER A 296 8.76 -9.91 -1.25
N VAL A 297 10.08 -9.75 -1.39
CA VAL A 297 11.07 -10.76 -0.96
C VAL A 297 11.20 -10.81 0.56
N PHE A 298 11.23 -9.65 1.21
CA PHE A 298 11.32 -9.55 2.68
C PHE A 298 10.10 -10.15 3.40
N MET A 299 8.92 -10.13 2.76
CA MET A 299 7.72 -10.73 3.33
C MET A 299 7.80 -12.26 3.45
N ILE A 300 8.71 -12.94 2.73
CA ILE A 300 8.86 -14.40 2.80
C ILE A 300 9.28 -14.86 4.21
N PRO A 301 10.41 -14.40 4.81
CA PRO A 301 10.79 -14.78 6.17
C PRO A 301 9.85 -14.25 7.26
N VAL A 302 9.03 -13.23 6.96
CA VAL A 302 7.97 -12.78 7.87
C VAL A 302 6.81 -13.77 7.84
N ALA A 303 6.37 -14.17 6.65
CA ALA A 303 5.30 -15.14 6.47
C ALA A 303 5.66 -16.54 7.02
N SER A 304 6.93 -16.92 7.04
CA SER A 304 7.35 -18.20 7.62
C SER A 304 7.22 -18.27 9.15
N GLN A 305 6.98 -17.14 9.82
CA GLN A 305 6.88 -17.04 11.29
C GLN A 305 5.44 -16.83 11.80
N VAL A 306 4.46 -16.76 10.90
CA VAL A 306 3.06 -16.54 11.27
C VAL A 306 2.24 -17.83 11.11
N PRO A 307 1.15 -17.99 11.89
CA PRO A 307 0.23 -19.11 11.73
C PRO A 307 -0.30 -19.26 10.30
N MET A 308 -0.54 -20.50 9.90
CA MET A 308 -1.02 -20.87 8.57
C MET A 308 -2.34 -20.17 8.20
N GLY A 309 -3.25 -19.96 9.15
CA GLY A 309 -4.48 -19.19 8.94
C GLY A 309 -4.22 -17.76 8.43
N ILE A 310 -3.18 -17.10 8.95
CA ILE A 310 -2.76 -15.77 8.51
C ILE A 310 -2.12 -15.84 7.11
N CYS A 311 -1.29 -16.85 6.85
CA CYS A 311 -0.69 -17.09 5.53
C CYS A 311 -1.76 -17.29 4.44
N LEU A 312 -2.79 -18.10 4.71
CA LEU A 312 -3.92 -18.30 3.80
C LEU A 312 -4.62 -16.97 3.49
N TYR A 313 -4.85 -16.16 4.51
CA TYR A 313 -5.43 -14.83 4.35
C TYR A 313 -4.53 -13.90 3.50
N TRP A 314 -3.24 -13.81 3.80
CA TRP A 314 -2.30 -12.97 3.04
C TRP A 314 -2.20 -13.39 1.58
N LEU A 315 -2.14 -14.70 1.32
CA LEU A 315 -2.14 -15.24 -0.04
C LEU A 315 -3.47 -14.95 -0.77
N SER A 316 -4.60 -15.14 -0.10
CA SER A 316 -5.92 -14.85 -0.67
C SER A 316 -6.11 -13.38 -1.01
N SER A 317 -5.71 -12.49 -0.10
CA SER A 317 -5.81 -11.04 -0.24
C SER A 317 -4.89 -10.49 -1.35
N SER A 318 -3.67 -11.04 -1.47
CA SER A 318 -2.74 -10.70 -2.55
C SER A 318 -3.19 -11.25 -3.91
N THR A 319 -3.77 -12.44 -3.92
CA THR A 319 -4.38 -13.05 -5.12
C THR A 319 -5.60 -12.25 -5.59
N TYR A 320 -6.48 -11.84 -4.68
CA TYR A 320 -7.59 -10.93 -4.99
C TYR A 320 -7.09 -9.65 -5.67
N SER A 321 -6.02 -9.05 -5.13
CA SER A 321 -5.41 -7.85 -5.71
C SER A 321 -4.89 -8.10 -7.13
N LEU A 322 -4.27 -9.26 -7.37
CA LEU A 322 -3.78 -9.65 -8.68
C LEU A 322 -4.92 -9.82 -9.68
N LEU A 323 -5.96 -10.55 -9.30
CA LEU A 323 -7.17 -10.75 -10.11
C LEU A 323 -7.86 -9.43 -10.42
N GLN A 324 -8.00 -8.54 -9.43
CA GLN A 324 -8.56 -7.21 -9.62
C GLN A 324 -7.73 -6.38 -10.62
N ASN A 325 -6.40 -6.40 -10.50
CA ASN A 325 -5.49 -5.69 -11.39
C ASN A 325 -5.60 -6.18 -12.84
N ILE A 326 -5.71 -7.50 -13.04
CA ILE A 326 -5.93 -8.11 -14.35
C ILE A 326 -7.32 -7.74 -14.90
N ALA A 327 -8.37 -7.89 -14.09
CA ALA A 327 -9.75 -7.61 -14.47
C ALA A 327 -9.93 -6.16 -14.96
N PHE A 328 -9.31 -5.18 -14.29
CA PHE A 328 -9.36 -3.78 -14.69
C PHE A 328 -8.65 -3.47 -16.02
N LYS A 329 -7.95 -4.43 -16.63
CA LYS A 329 -7.33 -4.27 -17.95
C LYS A 329 -8.10 -4.96 -19.07
N VAL A 330 -8.95 -5.92 -18.75
CA VAL A 330 -9.82 -6.57 -19.74
C VAL A 330 -10.78 -5.53 -20.34
N PRO A 331 -10.78 -5.31 -21.68
CA PRO A 331 -11.62 -4.28 -22.31
C PRO A 331 -13.12 -4.45 -22.02
N ALA A 332 -13.63 -5.69 -22.06
CA ALA A 332 -15.02 -5.99 -21.75
C ALA A 332 -15.42 -5.57 -20.32
N VAL A 333 -14.55 -5.84 -19.34
CA VAL A 333 -14.76 -5.44 -17.94
C VAL A 333 -14.72 -3.92 -17.81
N ARG A 334 -13.74 -3.26 -18.44
CA ARG A 334 -13.64 -1.79 -18.43
C ARG A 334 -14.87 -1.12 -19.04
N ALA A 335 -15.39 -1.66 -20.15
CA ALA A 335 -16.59 -1.16 -20.79
C ALA A 335 -17.81 -1.29 -19.86
N ARG A 336 -18.05 -2.48 -19.29
CA ARG A 336 -19.14 -2.71 -18.32
C ARG A 336 -19.03 -1.81 -17.09
N LEU A 337 -17.81 -1.62 -16.59
CA LEU A 337 -17.52 -0.80 -15.40
C LEU A 337 -17.36 0.69 -15.72
N LYS A 338 -17.58 1.15 -16.96
CA LYS A 338 -17.46 2.55 -17.39
C LYS A 338 -16.10 3.18 -17.07
N ILE A 339 -15.03 2.39 -17.18
CA ILE A 339 -13.65 2.87 -16.99
C ILE A 339 -13.14 3.37 -18.35
N GLN A 340 -12.77 4.65 -18.44
CA GLN A 340 -12.37 5.27 -19.71
C GLN A 340 -11.22 4.53 -20.39
N HIS A 341 -11.31 4.35 -21.71
CA HIS A 341 -10.21 3.79 -22.50
C HIS A 341 -9.10 4.83 -22.68
N PRO A 342 -7.83 4.44 -22.51
CA PRO A 342 -6.70 5.35 -22.69
C PRO A 342 -6.36 5.63 -24.16
N GLU A 343 -7.02 4.98 -25.13
CA GLU A 343 -6.81 5.26 -26.56
C GLU A 343 -7.63 6.50 -26.96
N PRO A 344 -7.04 7.52 -27.59
CA PRO A 344 -7.84 8.50 -28.30
C PRO A 344 -8.61 7.76 -29.40
N LYS A 345 -9.90 8.07 -29.56
CA LYS A 345 -10.58 7.73 -30.82
C LYS A 345 -9.70 8.28 -31.94
N LYS A 346 -9.19 7.41 -32.81
CA LYS A 346 -8.63 7.84 -34.08
C LYS A 346 -9.79 8.55 -34.79
N PHE A 347 -9.73 9.87 -34.82
CA PHE A 347 -10.60 10.70 -35.63
C PHE A 347 -9.94 10.91 -36.99
#